data_AF-A0A4S4ADV1-F1
#
_entry.id   AF-A0A4S4ADV1-F1
#
_cell.length_a   1.000
_cell.length_b   1.000
_cell.length_c   1.000
_cell.angle_alpha   90.00
_cell.angle_beta   90.00
_cell.angle_gamma   90.00
#
_symmetry.space_group_name_H-M   'P 1'
#
loop_
_entity.id
_entity.type
_entity.pdbx_description
1 polymer ?
#
loop_
_entity_poly.entity_id
_entity_poly.type
_entity_poly.pdbx_seq_one_letter_code
_entity_poly.pdbx_strand_id
1 'polypeptide(L)'
;MSMKLDGFSFDRGIDRIIRNDQTSVPLPQAGQLAPSDAISRPELEKLLALPNLGDFLSETLKPDIDNKDLLTPQGFQRALQDALTELRQRAEDGSVDADTAKLLGKAARVLSEEANLRDLLNMYRSVLYQG
;
A
#
# COMPACT_ATOMS: atom_id res chain seq x y z
N MET A 1 28.65 -8.18 -33.79
CA MET A 1 28.62 -8.73 -32.42
C MET A 1 27.39 -8.19 -31.74
N SER A 2 26.60 -9.09 -31.15
CA SER A 2 25.25 -8.86 -30.60
C SER A 2 25.29 -8.19 -29.23
N MET A 3 24.26 -7.41 -28.90
CA MET A 3 23.75 -7.32 -27.53
C MET A 3 22.22 -7.44 -27.59
N LYS A 4 21.71 -8.53 -26.99
CA LYS A 4 20.29 -8.79 -26.80
C LYS A 4 19.82 -8.06 -25.53
N LEU A 5 18.64 -7.45 -25.56
CA LEU A 5 17.79 -7.32 -24.39
C LEU A 5 16.56 -8.21 -24.61
N ASP A 6 16.43 -9.24 -23.77
CA ASP A 6 15.24 -10.09 -23.71
C ASP A 6 14.04 -9.29 -23.15
N GLY A 7 12.87 -9.47 -23.77
CA GLY A 7 11.59 -9.37 -23.03
C GLY A 7 10.60 -8.27 -23.41
N PHE A 8 10.89 -7.34 -24.32
CA PHE A 8 9.91 -6.32 -24.71
C PHE A 8 9.38 -6.53 -26.13
N SER A 9 8.14 -7.03 -26.25
CA SER A 9 7.41 -7.10 -27.52
C SER A 9 6.61 -5.80 -27.75
N PHE A 10 7.22 -4.86 -28.50
CA PHE A 10 6.63 -3.57 -28.88
C PHE A 10 6.03 -3.55 -30.31
N ASP A 11 5.73 -4.69 -30.90
CA ASP A 11 5.74 -4.80 -32.37
C ASP A 11 4.38 -4.77 -33.09
N ARG A 12 3.27 -4.35 -32.45
CA ARG A 12 1.95 -4.35 -33.15
C ARG A 12 1.01 -3.15 -32.91
N GLY A 13 1.38 -2.20 -32.06
CA GLY A 13 0.52 -1.06 -31.76
C GLY A 13 0.71 0.16 -32.68
N ILE A 14 1.97 0.47 -32.99
CA ILE A 14 2.34 1.80 -33.53
C ILE A 14 2.24 1.85 -35.07
N ASP A 15 2.50 0.74 -35.77
CA ASP A 15 2.41 0.70 -37.24
C ASP A 15 0.99 0.91 -37.78
N ARG A 16 -0.03 0.67 -36.96
CA ARG A 16 -1.44 0.85 -37.38
C ARG A 16 -1.85 2.33 -37.46
N ILE A 17 -1.06 3.23 -36.86
CA ILE A 17 -1.35 4.67 -36.81
C ILE A 17 -0.81 5.39 -38.05
N ILE A 18 0.17 4.82 -38.76
CA ILE A 18 0.92 5.53 -39.82
C ILE A 18 0.27 5.41 -41.22
N ARG A 19 -0.67 4.48 -41.45
CA ARG A 19 -1.37 4.33 -42.74
C ARG A 19 -2.88 4.45 -42.60
N ASN A 20 -3.38 5.66 -42.40
CA ASN A 20 -4.75 5.97 -42.80
C ASN A 20 -4.76 7.35 -43.46
N ASP A 21 -4.38 7.36 -44.74
CA ASP A 21 -4.64 8.50 -45.60
C ASP A 21 -6.14 8.60 -45.88
N GLN A 22 -6.72 9.71 -45.41
CA GLN A 22 -7.94 10.34 -45.91
C GLN A 22 -9.27 9.63 -45.66
N THR A 23 -9.75 9.74 -44.42
CA THR A 23 -11.07 10.36 -44.20
C THR A 23 -10.90 11.42 -43.13
N SER A 24 -10.90 12.69 -43.54
CA SER A 24 -10.97 13.82 -42.61
C SER A 24 -12.32 13.76 -41.93
N VAL A 25 -12.43 13.00 -40.84
CA VAL A 25 -13.51 13.19 -39.87
C VAL A 25 -13.26 14.61 -39.33
N PRO A 26 -14.14 15.59 -39.62
CA PRO A 26 -13.98 16.90 -39.02
C PRO A 26 -14.03 16.67 -37.51
N LEU A 27 -13.01 17.19 -36.80
CA LEU A 27 -13.08 17.29 -35.35
C LEU A 27 -14.44 17.92 -35.03
N PRO A 28 -15.23 17.36 -34.09
CA PRO A 28 -16.42 18.03 -33.64
C PRO A 28 -16.01 19.46 -33.31
N GLN A 29 -16.66 20.44 -33.98
CA GLN A 29 -16.41 21.85 -33.68
C GLN A 29 -16.47 21.98 -32.17
N ALA A 30 -15.53 22.71 -31.57
CA ALA A 30 -15.59 23.12 -30.18
C ALA A 30 -16.78 24.08 -30.01
N GLY A 31 -17.98 23.59 -30.29
CA GLY A 31 -19.24 24.24 -30.09
C GLY A 31 -19.42 24.28 -28.59
N GLN A 32 -18.98 25.39 -28.00
CA GLN A 32 -19.39 25.88 -26.69
C GLN A 32 -19.68 24.75 -25.71
N LEU A 33 -18.70 23.87 -25.50
CA LEU A 33 -18.69 23.08 -24.29
C LEU A 33 -18.57 24.13 -23.19
N ALA A 34 -19.62 24.28 -22.39
CA ALA A 34 -19.54 25.09 -21.18
C ALA A 34 -18.25 24.66 -20.46
N PRO A 35 -17.43 25.61 -19.94
CA PRO A 35 -16.31 25.24 -19.09
C PRO A 35 -16.87 24.25 -18.07
N SER A 36 -16.20 23.11 -17.89
CA SER A 36 -16.69 22.11 -16.96
C SER A 36 -17.00 22.81 -15.64
N ASP A 37 -18.28 22.83 -15.24
CA ASP A 37 -18.74 23.41 -13.97
C ASP A 37 -18.15 22.67 -12.75
N ALA A 38 -17.24 21.72 -12.98
CA ALA A 38 -16.34 21.25 -11.97
C ALA A 38 -15.54 22.45 -11.45
N ILE A 39 -16.02 23.01 -10.35
CA ILE A 39 -15.25 23.82 -9.41
C ILE A 39 -14.08 22.92 -8.95
N SER A 40 -13.04 22.80 -9.78
CA SER A 40 -11.81 22.09 -9.49
C SER A 40 -10.93 22.99 -8.63
N ARG A 41 -11.41 23.34 -7.44
CA ARG A 41 -10.62 24.05 -6.44
C ARG A 41 -10.48 23.39 -5.06
N PRO A 42 -11.11 22.25 -4.70
CA PRO A 42 -10.88 21.70 -3.38
C PRO A 42 -9.46 21.10 -3.23
N GLU A 43 -8.90 20.50 -4.28
CA GLU A 43 -7.57 19.86 -4.19
C GLU A 43 -6.43 20.87 -4.18
N LEU A 44 -6.54 21.97 -4.94
CA LEU A 44 -5.55 23.06 -4.90
C LEU A 44 -5.61 23.84 -3.58
N GLU A 45 -6.80 24.07 -3.02
CA GLU A 45 -6.94 24.67 -1.70
C GLU A 45 -6.36 23.77 -0.60
N LYS A 46 -6.54 22.44 -0.69
CA LYS A 46 -5.88 21.50 0.24
C LYS A 46 -4.36 21.53 0.11
N LEU A 47 -3.82 21.62 -1.11
CA LEU A 47 -2.38 21.70 -1.36
C LEU A 47 -1.74 23.00 -0.85
N LEU A 48 -2.51 24.09 -0.89
CA LEU A 48 -2.05 25.43 -0.48
C LEU A 48 -2.48 25.83 0.92
N ALA A 49 -3.26 24.99 1.61
CA ALA A 49 -3.68 25.22 2.99
C ALA A 49 -2.47 25.21 3.92
N LEU A 50 -2.43 26.17 4.85
CA LEU A 50 -1.44 26.12 5.93
C LEU A 50 -1.76 24.95 6.86
N PRO A 51 -0.72 24.28 7.43
CA PRO A 51 -0.92 23.24 8.41
C PRO A 51 -1.77 23.77 9.58
N ASN A 52 -2.87 23.10 9.87
CA ASN A 52 -3.72 23.40 11.00
C ASN A 52 -3.38 22.50 12.19
N LEU A 53 -4.01 22.74 13.34
CA LEU A 53 -3.77 21.95 14.55
C LEU A 53 -4.03 20.45 14.33
N GLY A 54 -5.03 20.10 13.51
CA GLY A 54 -5.32 18.72 13.15
C GLY A 54 -4.17 18.07 12.38
N ASP A 55 -3.55 18.79 11.45
CA ASP A 55 -2.38 18.29 10.70
C ASP A 55 -1.20 18.06 11.64
N PHE A 56 -0.95 19.00 12.56
CA PHE A 56 0.12 18.88 13.54
C PHE A 56 -0.07 17.68 14.48
N LEU A 57 -1.30 17.47 14.98
CA LEU A 57 -1.62 16.32 15.79
C LEU A 57 -1.48 15.02 15.00
N SER A 58 -1.89 15.02 13.74
CA SER A 58 -1.79 13.86 12.85
C SER A 58 -0.33 13.48 12.61
N GLU A 59 0.56 14.45 12.37
CA GLU A 59 2.00 14.19 12.24
C GLU A 59 2.62 13.70 13.55
N THR A 60 2.25 14.30 14.67
CA THR A 60 2.79 13.93 16.00
C THR A 60 2.38 12.52 16.41
N LEU A 61 1.15 12.11 16.07
CA LEU A 61 0.60 10.81 16.41
C LEU A 61 0.99 9.71 15.41
N LYS A 62 1.57 10.07 14.28
CA LYS A 62 1.96 9.09 13.27
C LYS A 62 3.18 8.32 13.78
N PRO A 63 3.10 6.99 13.94
CA PRO A 63 4.28 6.21 14.27
C PRO A 63 5.29 6.34 13.13
N ASP A 64 6.57 6.43 13.48
CA ASP A 64 7.62 6.32 12.48
C ASP A 64 7.65 4.89 11.95
N ILE A 65 7.56 4.74 10.64
CA ILE A 65 7.50 3.45 9.96
C ILE A 65 8.67 3.40 8.98
N ASP A 66 9.80 2.90 9.48
CA ASP A 66 11.02 2.74 8.68
C ASP A 66 10.80 1.79 7.49
N ASN A 67 10.09 0.68 7.73
CA ASN A 67 9.82 -0.32 6.72
C ASN A 67 8.43 -0.14 6.09
N LYS A 68 8.39 0.45 4.88
CA LYS A 68 7.16 0.68 4.12
C LYS A 68 6.39 -0.60 3.78
N ASP A 69 7.04 -1.76 3.76
CA ASP A 69 6.37 -3.03 3.47
C ASP A 69 5.33 -3.39 4.55
N LEU A 70 5.49 -2.85 5.78
CA LEU A 70 4.51 -2.98 6.87
C LEU A 70 3.15 -2.36 6.56
N LEU A 71 3.08 -1.47 5.57
CA LEU A 71 1.81 -0.85 5.14
C LEU A 71 0.99 -1.77 4.22
N THR A 72 1.60 -2.86 3.72
CA THR A 72 0.89 -3.86 2.93
C THR A 72 0.35 -4.97 3.85
N PRO A 73 -0.83 -5.55 3.56
CA PRO A 73 -1.36 -6.64 4.36
C PRO A 73 -0.40 -7.83 4.49
N GLN A 74 0.27 -8.20 3.39
CA GLN A 74 1.21 -9.31 3.34
C GLN A 74 2.51 -8.99 4.10
N GLY A 75 3.05 -7.78 3.94
CA GLY A 75 4.26 -7.36 4.65
C GLY A 75 4.03 -7.23 6.15
N PHE A 76 2.86 -6.73 6.57
CA PHE A 76 2.47 -6.72 7.97
C PHE A 76 2.37 -8.13 8.56
N GLN A 77 1.69 -9.05 7.86
CA GLN A 77 1.54 -10.44 8.31
C GLN A 77 2.89 -11.14 8.45
N ARG A 78 3.81 -10.90 7.52
CA ARG A 78 5.17 -11.43 7.57
C ARG A 78 5.93 -10.90 8.77
N ALA A 79 5.97 -9.58 8.96
CA ALA A 79 6.65 -8.96 10.08
C ALA A 79 6.11 -9.42 11.44
N LEU A 80 4.79 -9.68 11.52
CA LEU A 80 4.16 -10.23 12.71
C LEU A 80 4.65 -11.66 13.02
N GLN A 81 4.78 -12.53 12.01
CA GLN A 81 5.35 -13.87 12.19
C GLN A 81 6.84 -13.84 12.55
N ASP A 82 7.60 -12.94 11.93
CA ASP A 82 9.02 -12.77 12.21
C ASP A 82 9.24 -12.32 13.66
N ALA A 83 8.47 -11.33 14.12
CA ALA A 83 8.50 -10.85 15.50
C ALA A 83 8.11 -11.94 16.50
N LEU A 84 7.10 -12.76 16.20
CA LEU A 84 6.72 -13.90 17.03
C LEU A 84 7.84 -14.93 17.17
N THR A 85 8.50 -15.24 16.06
CA THR A 85 9.61 -16.20 16.02
C THR A 85 10.78 -15.66 16.84
N GLU A 86 11.12 -14.39 16.65
CA GLU A 86 12.21 -13.73 17.38
C GLU A 86 11.96 -13.68 18.89
N LEU A 87 10.74 -13.33 19.32
CA LEU A 87 10.40 -13.27 20.74
C LEU A 87 10.50 -14.65 21.41
N ARG A 88 10.09 -15.71 20.72
CA ARG A 88 10.21 -17.09 21.23
C ARG A 88 11.66 -17.51 21.30
N GLN A 89 12.42 -17.28 20.23
CA GLN A 89 13.83 -17.61 20.18
C GLN A 89 14.60 -16.90 21.30
N ARG A 90 14.41 -15.58 21.47
CA ARG A 90 15.05 -14.81 22.56
C ARG A 90 14.64 -15.29 23.95
N ALA A 91 13.43 -15.83 24.12
CA ALA A 91 13.00 -16.40 25.39
C ALA A 91 13.67 -17.76 25.68
N GLU A 92 13.99 -18.53 24.63
CA GLU A 92 14.57 -19.88 24.70
C GLU A 92 16.10 -19.88 24.69
N ASP A 93 16.73 -18.88 24.08
CA ASP A 93 18.20 -18.75 23.91
C ASP A 93 18.96 -18.69 25.25
N GLY A 94 18.28 -18.49 26.37
CA GLY A 94 18.88 -18.48 27.72
C GLY A 94 19.84 -17.31 27.98
N SER A 95 19.95 -16.36 27.04
CA SER A 95 20.82 -15.18 27.13
C SER A 95 20.26 -14.06 28.00
N VAL A 96 19.02 -14.19 28.45
CA VAL A 96 18.28 -13.21 29.25
C VAL A 96 17.85 -13.82 30.58
N ASP A 97 17.74 -12.95 31.59
CA ASP A 97 17.29 -13.33 32.93
C ASP A 97 15.96 -14.09 32.90
N ALA A 98 15.77 -15.01 33.85
CA ALA A 98 14.59 -15.88 33.88
C ALA A 98 13.25 -15.11 33.91
N ASP A 99 13.22 -13.92 34.51
CA ASP A 99 12.03 -13.07 34.53
C ASP A 99 11.78 -12.40 33.18
N THR A 100 12.83 -11.98 32.49
CA THR A 100 12.77 -11.44 31.13
C THR A 100 12.34 -12.52 30.14
N ALA A 101 12.86 -13.73 30.25
CA ALA A 101 12.43 -14.86 29.42
C ALA A 101 10.93 -15.16 29.59
N LYS A 102 10.42 -15.15 30.83
CA LYS A 102 8.97 -15.29 31.08
C LYS A 102 8.17 -14.13 30.48
N LEU A 103 8.67 -12.91 30.56
CA LEU A 103 8.01 -11.73 29.99
C LEU A 103 7.95 -11.84 28.46
N LEU A 104 9.03 -12.26 27.80
CA LEU A 104 9.07 -12.49 26.35
C LEU A 104 8.12 -13.61 25.94
N GLY A 105 8.04 -14.70 26.69
CA GLY A 105 7.06 -15.77 26.45
C GLY A 105 5.61 -15.29 26.56
N LYS A 106 5.31 -14.42 27.54
CA LYS A 106 4.00 -13.78 27.66
C LYS A 106 3.72 -12.83 26.49
N ALA A 107 4.69 -12.03 26.09
CA ALA A 107 4.56 -11.13 24.95
C ALA A 107 4.30 -11.91 23.65
N ALA A 108 5.03 -12.99 23.42
CA ALA A 108 4.82 -13.89 22.28
C ALA A 108 3.41 -14.50 22.29
N ARG A 109 2.87 -14.83 23.47
CA ARG A 109 1.50 -15.33 23.60
C ARG A 109 0.46 -14.27 23.20
N VAL A 110 0.56 -13.06 23.75
CA VAL A 110 -0.36 -11.96 23.44
C VAL A 110 -0.31 -11.62 21.95
N LEU A 111 0.89 -11.56 21.38
CA LEU A 111 1.07 -11.27 19.96
C LEU A 111 0.50 -12.38 19.07
N SER A 112 0.54 -13.64 19.52
CA SER A 112 -0.05 -14.77 18.80
C SER A 112 -1.58 -14.73 18.83
N GLU A 113 -2.17 -14.29 19.94
CA GLU A 113 -3.63 -14.08 20.04
C GLU A 113 -4.08 -12.97 19.08
N GLU A 114 -3.30 -11.89 18.99
CA GLU A 114 -3.55 -10.79 18.05
C GLU A 114 -3.50 -11.25 16.58
N ALA A 115 -2.49 -12.05 16.22
CA ALA A 115 -2.36 -12.62 14.87
C ALA A 115 -3.59 -13.46 14.50
N ASN A 116 -4.04 -14.33 15.42
CA ASN A 116 -5.22 -15.18 15.22
C ASN A 116 -6.50 -14.35 15.02
N LEU A 117 -6.67 -13.26 15.77
CA LEU A 117 -7.82 -12.36 15.61
C LEU A 117 -7.83 -11.67 14.24
N ARG A 118 -6.66 -11.27 13.73
CA ARG A 118 -6.55 -10.69 12.39
C ARG A 118 -6.88 -11.69 11.30
N ASP A 119 -6.42 -12.93 11.43
CA ASP A 119 -6.74 -14.00 10.48
C ASP A 119 -8.25 -14.27 10.45
N LEU A 120 -8.90 -14.29 11.62
CA LEU A 120 -10.34 -14.42 11.73
C LEU A 120 -11.08 -13.24 11.07
N LEU A 121 -10.63 -12.01 11.31
CA LEU A 121 -11.19 -10.81 10.67
C LEU A 121 -11.06 -10.88 9.14
N ASN A 122 -9.89 -11.26 8.64
CA ASN A 122 -9.63 -11.42 7.21
C ASN A 122 -10.56 -12.48 6.58
N MET A 123 -10.78 -13.60 7.29
CA MET A 123 -11.73 -14.62 6.87
C MET A 123 -13.15 -14.05 6.76
N TYR A 124 -13.67 -13.40 7.80
CA TYR A 124 -15.00 -12.79 7.77
C TYR A 124 -15.12 -11.75 6.66
N ARG A 125 -14.10 -10.92 6.47
CA ARG A 125 -14.07 -9.93 5.39
C ARG A 125 -14.15 -10.60 4.02
N SER A 126 -13.44 -11.71 3.83
CA SER A 126 -13.48 -12.47 2.58
C SER A 126 -14.86 -13.08 2.29
N VAL A 127 -15.53 -13.60 3.33
CA VAL A 127 -16.89 -14.16 3.23
C VAL A 127 -17.90 -13.06 2.88
N LEU A 128 -17.76 -11.86 3.48
CA LEU A 128 -18.63 -10.72 3.18
C LEU A 128 -18.50 -10.21 1.73
N TYR A 129 -17.31 -10.30 1.13
CA TYR A 129 -17.11 -9.92 -0.27
C TYR A 129 -17.60 -10.98 -1.27
N GLN A 130 -17.85 -12.21 -0.82
CA GLN A 130 -18.31 -13.32 -1.67
C GLN A 130 -19.84 -13.47 -1.71
N GLY A 131 -20.57 -12.79 -0.83
CA GLY A 131 -22.04 -12.77 -0.78
C GLY A 131 -22.61 -11.46 -1.32
#